data_AF-F4KQL3-F1
#
_entry.id   AF-F4KQL3-F1
#
_cell.length_a   1.000
_cell.length_b   1.000
_cell.length_c   1.000
_cell.angle_alpha   90.00
_cell.angle_beta   90.00
_cell.angle_gamma   90.00
#
_symmetry.space_group_name_H-M   'P 1'
#
loop_
_entity.id
_entity.type
_entity.pdbx_description
1 polymer ?
#
loop_
_entity_poly.entity_id
_entity_poly.type
_entity_poly.pdbx_seq_one_letter_code
_entity_poly.pdbx_strand_id
1 'polypeptide(L)'
;MKGNFTARIKLLKNVKILFSEIVFGTPGKRCEGSGLCRIYTVTGAKRLRAHSRRIAVILFVNSQGRLGIRLNQEDLPDVLASEVFNRDVFILEEAFALPNYFARKLGILEYFIPAGEYPLVRRGNWLHIVF
;
A
#
# COMPACT_ATOMS: atom_id res chain seq x y z
N MET A 1 -14.60 36.84 -10.66
CA MET A 1 -14.55 35.62 -9.80
C MET A 1 -13.09 35.15 -9.70
N LYS A 2 -12.38 35.49 -8.62
CA LYS A 2 -10.99 35.06 -8.39
C LYS A 2 -11.01 33.80 -7.51
N GLY A 3 -10.96 32.63 -8.14
CA GLY A 3 -10.88 31.34 -7.48
C GLY A 3 -9.56 31.21 -6.71
N ASN A 4 -9.67 30.84 -5.44
CA ASN A 4 -8.64 30.82 -4.42
C ASN A 4 -7.49 29.82 -4.75
N PHE A 5 -6.49 30.30 -5.49
CA PHE A 5 -5.29 29.54 -5.89
C PHE A 5 -4.45 29.08 -4.67
N THR A 6 -4.53 29.83 -3.58
CA THR A 6 -3.80 29.61 -2.33
C THR A 6 -4.26 28.36 -1.57
N ALA A 7 -5.55 28.00 -1.68
CA ALA A 7 -6.11 26.78 -1.07
C ALA A 7 -5.62 25.51 -1.79
N ARG A 8 -5.48 25.55 -3.12
CA ARG A 8 -4.95 24.43 -3.93
C ARG A 8 -3.46 24.17 -3.68
N ILE A 9 -2.66 25.22 -3.47
CA ILE A 9 -1.21 25.08 -3.20
C ILE A 9 -0.95 24.49 -1.80
N LYS A 10 -1.82 24.75 -0.81
CA LYS A 10 -1.69 24.17 0.53
C LYS A 10 -1.92 22.65 0.56
N LEU A 11 -2.73 22.12 -0.35
CA LEU A 11 -3.04 20.69 -0.45
C LEU A 11 -1.86 19.83 -0.94
N LEU A 12 -0.97 20.42 -1.75
CA LEU A 12 0.22 19.72 -2.28
C LEU A 12 1.38 19.62 -1.26
N LYS A 13 1.35 20.38 -0.16
CA LYS A 13 2.45 20.43 0.82
C LYS A 13 2.51 19.24 1.79
N ASN A 14 1.52 18.34 1.81
CA ASN A 14 1.42 17.28 2.81
C ASN A 14 1.22 15.87 2.22
N VAL A 15 1.67 15.60 0.99
CA VAL A 15 1.73 14.20 0.52
C VAL A 15 2.86 13.50 1.26
N LYS A 16 2.51 12.81 2.35
CA LYS A 16 3.46 11.99 3.10
C LYS A 16 3.59 10.66 2.39
N ILE A 17 4.77 10.42 1.82
CA ILE A 17 5.16 9.15 1.24
C ILE A 17 6.09 8.42 2.20
N LEU A 18 5.98 7.09 2.25
CA LEU A 18 6.85 6.25 3.07
C LEU A 18 7.26 5.02 2.26
N PHE A 19 8.57 4.86 2.07
CA PHE A 19 9.12 3.63 1.51
C PHE A 19 9.02 2.51 2.53
N SER A 20 8.53 1.35 2.10
CA SER A 20 8.25 0.19 2.97
C SER A 20 8.40 -1.10 2.18
N GLU A 21 8.38 -2.24 2.87
CA GLU A 21 8.22 -3.54 2.25
C GLU A 21 6.96 -4.21 2.80
N ILE A 22 6.16 -4.81 1.92
CA ILE A 22 4.94 -5.53 2.28
C ILE A 22 5.09 -6.99 1.92
N VAL A 23 4.69 -7.88 2.83
CA VAL A 23 4.39 -9.27 2.51
C VAL A 23 2.92 -9.35 2.14
N PHE A 24 2.64 -9.69 0.89
CA PHE A 24 1.28 -9.88 0.38
C PHE A 24 0.76 -11.27 0.74
N GLY A 25 -0.52 -11.34 1.12
CA GLY A 25 -1.19 -12.56 1.57
C GLY A 25 -2.11 -12.32 2.76
N THR A 26 -2.65 -13.39 3.33
CA THR A 26 -3.66 -13.32 4.39
C THR A 26 -3.08 -13.76 5.75
N PRO A 27 -3.11 -12.92 6.80
CA PRO A 27 -2.58 -13.28 8.13
C PRO A 27 -3.11 -14.60 8.69
N GLY A 28 -4.44 -14.80 8.68
CA GLY A 28 -5.08 -16.03 9.15
C GLY A 28 -4.71 -17.29 8.36
N LYS A 29 -4.13 -17.14 7.17
CA LYS A 29 -3.67 -18.24 6.29
C LYS A 29 -2.14 -18.33 6.20
N ARG A 30 -1.42 -17.88 7.24
CA ARG A 30 0.07 -17.89 7.29
C ARG A 30 0.72 -17.12 6.13
N CYS A 31 0.12 -15.99 5.75
CA CYS A 31 0.52 -15.17 4.59
C CYS A 31 0.34 -15.85 3.22
N GLU A 32 -0.43 -16.93 3.12
CA GLU A 32 -0.92 -17.42 1.82
C GLU A 32 -2.20 -16.68 1.40
N GLY A 33 -2.55 -16.73 0.11
CA GLY A 33 -3.77 -16.09 -0.43
C GLY A 33 -3.58 -14.63 -0.84
N SER A 34 -4.68 -13.87 -0.87
CA SER A 34 -4.71 -12.48 -1.34
C SER A 34 -4.93 -11.48 -0.22
N GLY A 35 -4.10 -10.43 -0.17
CA GLY A 35 -4.26 -9.36 0.80
C GLY A 35 -2.95 -8.79 1.32
N LEU A 36 -3.00 -8.20 2.50
CA LEU A 36 -1.85 -7.63 3.20
C LEU A 36 -1.54 -8.47 4.43
N CYS A 37 -0.41 -9.17 4.44
CA CYS A 37 -0.04 -9.98 5.58
C CYS A 37 0.74 -9.18 6.62
N ARG A 38 1.81 -8.50 6.18
CA ARG A 38 2.71 -7.75 7.06
C ARG A 38 3.33 -6.56 6.33
N ILE A 39 3.69 -5.55 7.10
CA ILE A 39 4.40 -4.38 6.61
C ILE A 39 5.64 -4.09 7.46
N TYR A 40 6.73 -3.75 6.78
CA TYR A 40 8.03 -3.49 7.38
C TYR A 40 8.59 -2.16 6.89
N THR A 41 9.37 -1.51 7.75
CA THR A 41 10.24 -0.44 7.31
C THR A 41 11.33 -1.04 6.42
N VAL A 42 11.88 -0.24 5.50
CA VAL A 42 13.01 -0.69 4.66
C VAL A 42 14.17 -1.21 5.53
N THR A 43 14.45 -0.57 6.66
CA THR A 43 15.50 -1.01 7.59
C THR A 43 15.13 -2.28 8.36
N GLY A 44 13.86 -2.45 8.72
CA GLY A 44 13.37 -3.66 9.38
C GLY A 44 13.41 -4.87 8.45
N ALA A 45 13.03 -4.67 7.19
CA ALA A 45 13.00 -5.74 6.18
C ALA A 45 14.40 -6.27 5.83
N LYS A 46 15.43 -5.42 5.84
CA LYS A 46 16.84 -5.82 5.63
C LYS A 46 17.34 -6.88 6.63
N ARG A 47 16.73 -6.98 7.81
CA ARG A 47 17.10 -7.95 8.85
C ARG A 47 16.35 -9.28 8.72
N LEU A 48 15.40 -9.36 7.79
CA LEU A 48 14.56 -10.54 7.59
C LEU A 48 15.09 -11.39 6.45
N ARG A 49 14.92 -12.70 6.58
CA ARG A 49 15.12 -13.65 5.47
C ARG A 49 14.27 -13.24 4.27
N ALA A 50 14.75 -13.53 3.06
CA ALA A 50 13.99 -13.32 1.84
C ALA A 50 12.64 -14.04 1.92
N HIS A 51 11.60 -13.45 1.33
CA HIS A 51 10.26 -14.02 1.26
C HIS A 51 9.70 -13.73 -0.13
N SER A 52 9.22 -14.76 -0.83
CA SER A 52 8.72 -14.69 -2.21
C SER A 52 7.55 -13.72 -2.42
N ARG A 53 6.81 -13.40 -1.36
CA ARG A 53 5.66 -12.49 -1.36
C ARG A 53 6.00 -11.11 -0.80
N ARG A 54 7.29 -10.84 -0.51
CA ARG A 54 7.74 -9.53 0.00
C ARG A 54 8.23 -8.65 -1.14
N ILE A 55 7.70 -7.44 -1.23
CA ILE A 55 8.05 -6.48 -2.27
C ILE A 55 8.16 -5.07 -1.69
N ALA A 56 9.05 -4.27 -2.28
CA ALA A 56 9.17 -2.85 -1.98
C ALA A 56 7.94 -2.07 -2.47
N VAL A 57 7.43 -1.18 -1.63
CA VAL A 57 6.27 -0.35 -1.92
C VAL A 57 6.47 1.08 -1.44
N ILE A 58 5.69 1.98 -2.00
CA ILE A 58 5.49 3.33 -1.50
C ILE A 58 4.10 3.39 -0.88
N LEU A 59 4.04 3.64 0.43
CA LEU A 59 2.80 4.03 1.09
C LEU A 59 2.59 5.53 0.91
N PHE A 60 1.35 5.95 0.73
CA PHE A 60 0.99 7.35 0.69
C PHE A 60 -0.41 7.57 1.26
N VAL A 61 -0.68 8.80 1.71
CA VAL A 61 -2.04 9.26 1.98
C VAL A 61 -2.41 10.26 0.91
N ASN A 62 -3.52 10.01 0.20
CA ASN A 62 -3.98 10.89 -0.86
C ASN A 62 -4.65 12.16 -0.30
N SER A 63 -5.06 13.08 -1.18
CA SER A 63 -5.73 14.33 -0.80
C SER A 63 -7.08 14.14 -0.09
N GLN A 64 -7.66 12.95 -0.16
CA GLN A 64 -8.93 12.59 0.50
C GLN A 64 -8.69 11.88 1.84
N GLY A 65 -7.44 11.76 2.31
CA GLY A 65 -7.11 11.07 3.55
C GLY A 65 -7.08 9.53 3.43
N ARG A 66 -7.17 8.98 2.21
CA ARG A 66 -7.13 7.54 1.97
C ARG A 66 -5.70 7.04 1.83
N LEU A 67 -5.41 5.92 2.49
CA LEU A 67 -4.16 5.20 2.35
C LEU A 67 -4.07 4.57 0.96
N GLY A 68 -2.91 4.65 0.35
CA GLY A 68 -2.63 3.95 -0.89
C GLY A 68 -1.27 3.27 -0.86
N ILE A 69 -1.15 2.26 -1.70
CA ILE A 69 0.08 1.54 -2.01
C ILE A 69 0.39 1.78 -3.48
N ARG A 70 1.67 2.05 -3.75
CA ARG A 70 2.23 2.05 -5.09
C ARG A 70 3.41 1.10 -5.15
N LEU A 71 3.48 0.28 -6.19
CA LEU A 71 4.58 -0.65 -6.42
C LEU A 71 4.93 -0.73 -7.90
N ASN A 72 6.20 -1.01 -8.20
CA ASN A 72 6.70 -1.13 -9.55
C ASN A 72 6.41 -2.54 -10.08
N GLN A 73 5.90 -2.64 -11.32
CA GLN A 73 5.55 -3.92 -11.92
C GLN A 73 6.78 -4.76 -12.25
N GLU A 74 7.92 -4.13 -12.56
CA GLU A 74 9.18 -4.86 -12.78
C GLU A 74 9.71 -5.54 -11.53
N ASP A 75 9.33 -5.04 -10.34
CA ASP A 75 9.74 -5.61 -9.06
C ASP A 75 8.80 -6.73 -8.58
N LEU A 76 7.73 -7.05 -9.33
CA LEU A 76 6.76 -8.08 -8.96
C LEU A 76 7.35 -9.48 -9.17
N PRO A 77 7.44 -10.29 -8.12
CA PRO A 77 7.68 -11.72 -8.26
C PRO A 77 6.53 -12.39 -9.05
N ASP A 78 6.86 -13.36 -9.90
CA ASP A 78 5.90 -14.09 -10.74
C ASP A 78 4.70 -14.66 -9.95
N VAL A 79 4.96 -15.11 -8.71
CA VAL A 79 3.92 -15.61 -7.81
C VAL A 79 2.91 -14.52 -7.46
N LEU A 80 3.35 -13.30 -7.17
CA LEU A 80 2.44 -12.19 -6.87
C LEU A 80 1.73 -11.70 -8.13
N ALA A 81 2.43 -11.64 -9.26
CA ALA A 81 1.84 -11.28 -10.53
C ALA A 81 0.69 -12.23 -10.93
N SER A 82 0.89 -13.53 -10.75
CA SER A 82 -0.09 -14.57 -11.13
C SER A 82 -1.19 -14.81 -10.10
N GLU A 83 -0.96 -14.62 -8.80
CA GLU A 83 -1.96 -14.88 -7.76
C GLU A 83 -2.70 -13.63 -7.27
N VAL A 84 -1.99 -12.51 -7.09
CA VAL A 84 -2.50 -11.33 -6.37
C VAL A 84 -2.82 -10.17 -7.30
N PHE A 85 -2.05 -10.01 -8.38
CA PHE A 85 -2.14 -8.87 -9.30
C PHE A 85 -2.53 -9.27 -10.73
N ASN A 86 -3.22 -10.41 -10.89
CA ASN A 86 -3.67 -10.96 -12.18
C ASN A 86 -5.00 -10.37 -12.67
N ARG A 87 -5.66 -9.54 -11.87
CA ARG A 87 -6.96 -8.90 -12.14
C ARG A 87 -6.83 -7.38 -12.02
N ASP A 88 -7.87 -6.66 -12.43
CA ASP A 88 -7.99 -5.20 -12.23
C ASP A 88 -8.50 -4.82 -10.83
N VAL A 89 -8.58 -5.80 -9.92
CA VAL A 89 -8.91 -5.62 -8.51
C VAL A 89 -7.88 -6.31 -7.63
N PHE A 90 -7.55 -5.67 -6.51
CA PHE A 90 -6.80 -6.23 -5.41
C PHE A 90 -7.77 -6.71 -4.33
N ILE A 91 -7.71 -7.99 -4.00
CA ILE A 91 -8.58 -8.60 -2.99
C ILE A 91 -7.86 -8.58 -1.65
N LEU A 92 -8.50 -8.00 -0.64
CA LEU A 92 -8.09 -8.09 0.75
C LEU A 92 -9.06 -9.02 1.49
N GLU A 93 -8.63 -10.25 1.74
CA GLU A 93 -9.48 -11.28 2.36
C GLU A 93 -9.80 -11.00 3.84
N GLU A 94 -8.85 -10.40 4.56
CA GLU A 94 -8.97 -10.07 5.97
C GLU A 94 -8.66 -8.59 6.18
N ALA A 95 -9.40 -7.96 7.09
CA ALA A 95 -9.16 -6.58 7.40
C ALA A 95 -7.75 -6.38 7.99
N PHE A 96 -7.10 -5.29 7.59
CA PHE A 96 -5.72 -5.01 7.93
C PHE A 96 -5.61 -3.73 8.76
N ALA A 97 -5.10 -3.87 9.99
CA ALA A 97 -4.74 -2.74 10.82
C ALA A 97 -3.33 -2.24 10.45
N LEU A 98 -3.24 -0.99 10.00
CA LEU A 98 -1.94 -0.38 9.73
C LEU A 98 -1.18 -0.21 11.06
N PRO A 99 0.06 -0.74 11.21
CA PRO A 99 0.76 -0.60 12.47
C PRO A 99 1.01 0.87 12.83
N ASN A 100 0.87 1.21 14.11
CA ASN A 100 0.92 2.58 14.64
C ASN A 100 2.14 3.38 14.20
N TYR A 101 3.28 2.72 13.99
CA TYR A 101 4.48 3.35 13.44
C TYR A 101 4.21 4.00 12.06
N PHE A 102 3.61 3.25 11.14
CA PHE A 102 3.33 3.73 9.78
C PHE A 102 2.22 4.78 9.80
N ALA A 103 1.16 4.55 10.58
CA ALA A 103 0.08 5.51 10.76
C ALA A 103 0.62 6.88 11.20
N ARG A 104 1.42 6.91 12.27
CA ARG A 104 2.05 8.15 12.77
C ARG A 104 2.94 8.83 11.73
N LYS A 105 3.76 8.04 11.00
CA LYS A 105 4.64 8.57 9.94
C LYS A 105 3.84 9.17 8.78
N LEU A 106 2.67 8.60 8.47
CA LEU A 106 1.73 9.11 7.48
C LEU A 106 0.81 10.22 8.03
N GLY A 107 0.92 10.57 9.32
CA GLY A 107 0.14 11.64 9.94
C GLY A 107 -1.32 11.28 10.24
N ILE A 108 -1.62 9.99 10.36
CA ILE A 108 -2.92 9.45 10.74
C ILE A 108 -2.80 8.79 12.12
N LEU A 109 -3.85 8.87 12.94
CA LEU A 109 -3.84 8.32 14.31
C LEU A 109 -3.86 6.79 14.28
N GLU A 110 -4.89 6.25 13.63
CA GLU A 110 -5.10 4.84 13.38
C GLU A 110 -5.68 4.68 11.97
N TYR A 111 -5.39 3.56 11.32
CA TYR A 111 -5.96 3.27 10.00
C TYR A 111 -6.27 1.79 9.90
N PHE A 112 -7.50 1.50 9.52
CA PHE A 112 -8.01 0.16 9.36
C PHE A 112 -8.52 0.01 7.93
N ILE A 113 -7.99 -0.98 7.21
CA ILE A 113 -8.42 -1.32 5.87
C ILE A 113 -9.42 -2.47 5.99
N PRO A 114 -10.71 -2.28 5.69
CA PRO A 114 -11.68 -3.36 5.75
C PRO A 114 -11.38 -4.43 4.69
N ALA A 115 -11.80 -5.67 4.93
CA ALA A 115 -11.78 -6.70 3.89
C ALA A 115 -12.67 -6.26 2.71
N GLY A 116 -12.28 -6.61 1.49
CA GLY A 116 -13.01 -6.24 0.28
C GLY A 116 -12.15 -6.20 -0.98
N GLU A 117 -12.77 -5.71 -2.05
CA GLU A 117 -12.12 -5.54 -3.34
C GLU A 117 -11.77 -4.07 -3.57
N TYR A 118 -10.53 -3.83 -3.97
CA TYR A 118 -9.98 -2.50 -4.19
C TYR A 118 -9.53 -2.38 -5.65
N PRO A 119 -9.91 -1.30 -6.36
CA PRO A 119 -9.46 -1.11 -7.73
C PRO A 119 -7.93 -1.10 -7.83
N LEU A 120 -7.39 -1.92 -8.74
CA LEU A 120 -5.98 -1.95 -9.07
C LEU A 120 -5.75 -1.14 -10.34
N VAL A 121 -5.11 0.01 -10.22
CA VAL A 121 -4.90 0.93 -11.35
C VAL A 121 -3.47 0.83 -11.87
N ARG A 122 -3.32 0.43 -13.14
CA ARG A 122 -2.05 0.43 -13.88
C ARG A 122 -1.78 1.81 -14.48
N ARG A 123 -0.60 2.39 -14.21
CA ARG A 123 -0.13 3.65 -14.80
C ARG A 123 1.32 3.54 -15.22
N GLY A 124 1.54 3.25 -16.50
CA GLY A 124 2.86 2.87 -17.02
C GLY A 124 3.36 1.64 -16.26
N ASN A 125 4.56 1.72 -15.70
CA ASN A 125 5.17 0.62 -14.94
C ASN A 125 4.70 0.54 -13.48
N TRP A 126 3.73 1.35 -13.04
CA TRP A 126 3.28 1.38 -11.65
C TRP A 126 1.91 0.76 -11.46
N LEU A 127 1.77 -0.04 -10.41
CA LEU A 127 0.49 -0.45 -9.82
C LEU A 127 0.14 0.44 -8.65
N HIS A 128 -1.14 0.81 -8.60
CA HIS A 128 -1.71 1.64 -7.55
C HIS A 128 -2.94 0.97 -6.94
N ILE A 129 -2.99 0.92 -5.61
CA ILE A 129 -4.17 0.54 -4.84
C ILE A 129 -4.47 1.69 -3.89
N VAL A 130 -5.72 2.11 -3.81
CA VAL A 130 -6.18 3.09 -2.81
C VAL A 130 -7.29 2.44 -2.00
N PHE A 131 -7.10 2.40 -0.68
CA PHE A 131 -7.97 1.77 0.31
C PHE A 131 -9.00 2.73 0.84
#